data_AF-A0A928S7R8-F1
#
_entry.id   AF-A0A928S7R8-F1
#
_cell.length_a   1.000
_cell.length_b   1.000
_cell.length_c   1.000
_cell.angle_alpha   90.00
_cell.angle_beta   90.00
_cell.angle_gamma   90.00
#
_symmetry.space_group_name_H-M   'P 1'
#
loop_
_entity.id
_entity.type
_entity.pdbx_description
1 polymer ?
#
loop_
_entity_poly.entity_id
_entity_poly.type
_entity_poly.pdbx_seq_one_letter_code
_entity_poly.pdbx_strand_id
1 'polypeptide(L)'
;MHIHQKALPEYIYWFFQSPYYWAQVKPRGAAQPNMNAQILGDLKVPIPEDKNVQLDMIAYFDKIQLEIKAMQEIQEQDEQALEQVEQAILAQAFRGEL
;
A
#
# COMPACT_ATOMS: atom_id res chain seq x y z
N MET A 1 7.56 24.51 11.02
CA MET A 1 7.46 24.46 9.54
C MET A 1 6.01 24.19 9.16
N HIS A 2 5.38 25.03 8.33
CA HIS A 2 3.97 24.84 7.92
C HIS A 2 3.89 23.93 6.69
N ILE A 3 3.89 22.61 6.91
CA ILE A 3 3.89 21.58 5.86
C ILE A 3 2.72 21.77 4.87
N HIS A 4 1.55 22.21 5.38
CA HIS A 4 0.33 22.43 4.59
C HIS A 4 0.45 23.49 3.47
N GLN A 5 1.46 24.36 3.51
CA GLN A 5 1.69 25.34 2.44
C GLN A 5 2.60 24.80 1.33
N LYS A 6 3.44 23.82 1.66
CA LYS A 6 4.52 23.32 0.79
C LYS A 6 4.21 21.97 0.16
N ALA A 7 3.47 21.10 0.84
CA ALA A 7 3.16 19.76 0.35
C ALA A 7 1.66 19.60 0.04
N LEU A 8 1.38 18.90 -1.05
CA LEU A 8 0.03 18.43 -1.37
C LEU A 8 -0.39 17.33 -0.38
N PRO A 9 -1.67 17.27 0.04
CA PRO A 9 -2.17 16.22 0.94
C PRO A 9 -1.85 14.80 0.46
N GLU A 10 -2.01 14.56 -0.84
CA GLU A 10 -1.78 13.26 -1.49
C GLU A 10 -0.29 12.88 -1.47
N TYR A 11 0.59 13.87 -1.59
CA TYR A 11 2.03 13.65 -1.42
C TYR A 11 2.36 13.19 0.00
N ILE A 12 1.74 13.83 1.01
CA ILE A 12 1.91 13.44 2.42
C ILE A 12 1.34 12.05 2.69
N TYR A 13 0.22 11.70 2.08
CA TYR A 13 -0.32 10.34 2.13
C TYR A 13 0.71 9.32 1.64
N TRP A 14 1.28 9.54 0.45
CA TRP A 14 2.30 8.66 -0.11
C TRP A 14 3.59 8.62 0.71
N PHE A 15 4.00 9.74 1.32
CA PHE A 15 5.10 9.77 2.27
C PHE A 15 4.87 8.84 3.47
N PHE A 16 3.66 8.81 4.05
CA PHE A 16 3.35 7.91 5.17
C PHE A 16 3.31 6.43 4.79
N GLN A 17 3.12 6.10 3.51
CA GLN A 17 3.26 4.73 3.03
C GLN A 17 4.74 4.33 2.81
N SER A 18 5.67 5.29 2.80
CA SER A 18 7.05 5.03 2.44
C SER A 18 7.85 4.31 3.54
N PRO A 19 8.80 3.43 3.17
CA PRO A 19 9.74 2.85 4.14
C PRO A 19 10.56 3.91 4.89
N TYR A 20 10.79 5.07 4.26
CA TYR A 20 11.54 6.18 4.85
C TYR A 20 10.79 6.80 6.02
N TYR A 21 9.47 6.96 5.93
CA TYR A 21 8.64 7.33 7.08
C TYR A 21 8.76 6.28 8.18
N TRP A 22 8.54 5.00 7.85
CA TRP A 22 8.58 3.91 8.82
C TRP A 22 9.94 3.74 9.51
N ALA A 23 11.04 4.07 8.83
CA ALA A 23 12.38 4.08 9.43
C ALA A 23 12.55 5.18 10.50
N GLN A 24 11.80 6.28 10.41
CA GLN A 24 11.85 7.39 11.37
C GLN A 24 10.97 7.12 12.60
N VAL A 25 9.87 6.39 12.44
CA VAL A 25 8.89 6.14 13.50
C VAL A 25 9.03 4.80 14.21
N LYS A 26 9.82 3.87 13.66
CA LYS A 26 10.04 2.56 14.30
C LYS A 26 10.82 2.71 15.62
N PRO A 27 10.29 2.19 16.74
CA PRO A 27 11.00 2.19 18.00
C PRO A 27 12.19 1.23 17.92
N ARG A 28 13.27 1.56 18.62
CA ARG A 28 14.40 0.64 18.85
C ARG A 28 14.00 -0.37 19.92
N GLY A 29 13.13 -1.33 19.60
CA GLY A 29 12.68 -2.37 20.53
C GLY A 29 11.38 -3.07 20.11
N ALA A 30 10.95 -4.07 20.90
CA ALA A 30 9.77 -4.90 20.65
C ALA A 30 8.42 -4.23 21.00
N ALA A 31 8.43 -2.98 21.46
CA ALA A 31 7.21 -2.26 21.81
C ALA A 31 6.52 -1.67 20.57
N GLN A 32 5.19 -1.64 20.56
CA GLN A 32 4.46 -0.91 19.51
C GLN A 32 4.85 0.58 19.53
N PRO A 33 5.12 1.20 18.36
CA PRO A 33 5.36 2.63 18.28
C PRO A 33 4.17 3.41 18.82
N ASN A 34 4.35 4.16 19.90
CA ASN A 34 3.35 5.15 20.32
C ASN A 34 3.59 6.44 19.52
N MET A 35 2.72 6.73 18.55
CA MET A 35 2.81 7.94 17.72
C MET A 35 2.29 9.15 18.50
N ASN A 36 3.18 9.85 19.19
CA ASN A 36 2.87 11.10 19.86
C ASN A 36 3.17 12.32 18.97
N ALA A 37 2.62 13.47 19.34
CA ALA A 37 2.78 14.72 18.60
C ALA A 37 4.25 15.18 18.47
N GLN A 38 5.12 14.75 19.39
CA GLN A 38 6.55 15.08 19.36
C GLN A 38 7.25 14.31 18.24
N ILE A 39 7.02 12.99 18.12
CA ILE A 39 7.57 12.17 17.03
C ILE A 39 7.10 12.68 15.67
N LEU A 40 5.81 13.03 15.56
CA LEU A 40 5.26 13.61 14.32
C LEU A 40 5.85 14.99 13.99
N GLY A 41 6.15 15.80 15.00
CA GLY A 41 6.81 17.10 14.84
C GLY A 41 8.27 17.00 14.38
N ASP A 42 8.94 15.91 14.73
CA ASP A 42 10.36 15.66 14.41
C ASP A 42 10.57 14.93 13.07
N LEU A 43 9.49 14.59 12.35
CA LEU A 43 9.57 13.92 11.06
C LEU A 43 10.32 14.77 10.04
N LYS A 44 11.33 14.16 9.42
CA LYS A 44 11.99 14.69 8.23
C LYS A 44 11.17 14.27 7.03
N VAL A 45 10.40 15.22 6.50
CA VAL A 45 9.61 15.03 5.28
C VAL A 45 10.39 15.65 4.12
N PRO A 46 10.86 14.86 3.14
CA PRO A 46 11.43 15.41 1.93
C PRO A 46 10.29 16.01 1.12
N ILE A 47 10.23 17.33 0.98
CA ILE A 47 9.19 18.00 0.20
C ILE A 47 9.87 18.65 -1.00
N PRO A 48 9.61 18.20 -2.24
CA PRO A 48 10.06 18.90 -3.43
C PRO A 48 9.55 20.34 -3.43
N GLU A 49 10.41 21.30 -3.74
CA GLU A 49 10.01 22.72 -3.81
C GLU A 49 9.05 22.97 -4.97
N ASP A 50 9.22 22.23 -6.08
CA ASP A 50 8.32 22.27 -7.22
C ASP A 50 7.09 21.37 -6.98
N LYS A 51 5.91 21.98 -7.06
CA LYS A 51 4.63 21.26 -6.95
C LYS A 51 4.36 20.33 -8.12
N ASN A 52 4.91 20.60 -9.31
CA ASN A 52 4.74 19.70 -10.46
C ASN A 52 5.42 18.36 -10.20
N VAL A 53 6.60 18.37 -9.57
CA VAL A 53 7.28 17.13 -9.16
C VAL A 53 6.44 16.34 -8.16
N GLN A 54 5.75 17.02 -7.23
CA GLN A 54 4.84 16.34 -6.31
C GLN A 54 3.66 15.68 -7.07
N LEU A 55 3.06 16.40 -8.02
CA LEU A 55 1.96 15.89 -8.85
C LEU A 55 2.38 14.68 -9.69
N ASP A 56 3.56 14.74 -10.32
CA ASP A 56 4.09 13.63 -11.11
C ASP A 56 4.34 12.39 -10.25
N MET A 57 4.89 12.58 -9.05
CA MET A 57 5.08 11.49 -8.08
C MET A 57 3.75 10.89 -7.62
N ILE A 58 2.76 11.73 -7.28
CA ILE A 58 1.43 11.29 -6.88
C ILE A 58 0.80 10.45 -8.00
N ALA A 59 0.78 10.96 -9.23
CA ALA A 59 0.20 10.27 -10.37
C ALA A 59 0.87 8.91 -10.64
N TYR A 60 2.20 8.85 -10.48
CA TYR A 60 2.95 7.61 -10.62
C TYR A 60 2.58 6.58 -9.54
N PHE A 61 2.51 6.99 -8.27
CA PHE A 61 2.16 6.08 -7.18
C PHE A 61 0.70 5.63 -7.25
N ASP A 62 -0.23 6.53 -7.56
CA ASP A 62 -1.64 6.21 -7.75
C ASP A 62 -1.82 5.17 -8.87
N LYS A 63 -1.10 5.34 -9.99
CA LYS A 63 -1.11 4.38 -11.09
C LYS A 63 -0.66 2.99 -10.63
N ILE A 64 0.48 2.91 -9.93
CA ILE A 64 0.98 1.63 -9.41
C ILE A 64 -0.01 1.00 -8.45
N GLN A 65 -0.62 1.79 -7.56
CA GLN A 65 -1.60 1.30 -6.61
C GLN A 65 -2.83 0.70 -7.30
N LEU A 66 -3.29 1.32 -8.40
CA LEU A 66 -4.38 0.79 -9.21
C LEU A 66 -3.99 -0.53 -9.89
N GLU A 67 -2.78 -0.62 -10.45
CA GLU A 67 -2.27 -1.85 -11.06
C GLU A 67 -2.18 -2.98 -10.03
N ILE A 68 -1.63 -2.71 -8.83
CA ILE A 68 -1.57 -3.69 -7.72
C ILE A 68 -2.97 -4.16 -7.34
N LYS A 69 -3.93 -3.24 -7.20
CA LYS A 69 -5.30 -3.59 -6.83
C LYS A 69 -5.96 -4.49 -7.88
N ALA A 70 -5.81 -4.16 -9.16
CA ALA A 70 -6.33 -4.99 -10.24
C ALA A 70 -5.72 -6.40 -10.24
N MET A 71 -4.40 -6.50 -9.97
CA MET A 71 -3.74 -7.80 -9.84
C MET A 71 -4.27 -8.62 -8.66
N GLN A 72 -4.55 -7.99 -7.51
CA GLN A 72 -5.11 -8.65 -6.34
C GLN A 72 -6.54 -9.16 -6.62
N GLU A 73 -7.36 -8.37 -7.30
CA GLU A 73 -8.72 -8.78 -7.68
C GLU A 73 -8.70 -9.99 -8.63
N ILE A 74 -7.76 -10.05 -9.58
CA ILE A 74 -7.57 -11.22 -10.47
C ILE A 74 -7.13 -12.44 -9.66
N GLN A 75 -6.17 -12.28 -8.74
CA GLN A 75 -5.70 -13.39 -7.90
C GLN A 75 -6.83 -13.98 -7.05
N GLU A 76 -7.69 -13.15 -6.47
CA GLU A 76 -8.83 -13.62 -5.68
C GLU A 76 -9.84 -14.40 -6.55
N GLN A 77 -10.06 -13.96 -7.80
CA GLN A 77 -10.92 -14.69 -8.74
C GLN A 77 -10.31 -16.03 -9.16
N ASP A 78 -9.01 -16.07 -9.42
CA ASP A 78 -8.29 -17.30 -9.77
C ASP A 78 -8.33 -18.33 -8.63
N GLU A 79 -8.16 -17.89 -7.37
CA GLU A 79 -8.29 -18.74 -6.19
C GLU A 79 -9.70 -19.37 -6.09
N GLN A 80 -10.75 -18.57 -6.28
CA GLN A 80 -12.13 -19.07 -6.29
C GLN A 80 -12.39 -20.06 -7.44
N ALA A 81 -11.84 -19.80 -8.62
CA ALA A 81 -11.97 -20.69 -9.76
C ALA A 81 -11.26 -22.03 -9.52
N LEU A 82 -10.08 -22.01 -8.90
CA LEU A 82 -9.35 -23.23 -8.53
C LEU A 82 -10.14 -24.10 -7.56
N GLU A 83 -10.76 -23.51 -6.53
CA GLU A 83 -11.63 -24.26 -5.60
C GLU A 83 -12.80 -24.94 -6.32
N GLN A 84 -13.44 -24.25 -7.26
CA GLN A 84 -14.55 -24.82 -8.04
C GLN A 84 -14.08 -25.98 -8.94
N VAL A 85 -12.92 -25.82 -9.60
CA VAL A 85 -12.32 -26.86 -10.43
C VAL A 85 -11.97 -28.08 -9.58
N GLU A 86 -11.37 -27.88 -8.39
CA GLU A 86 -11.07 -28.97 -7.47
C GLU A 86 -12.33 -29.74 -7.07
N GLN A 87 -13.38 -29.03 -6.65
CA GLN A 87 -14.67 -29.65 -6.28
C GLN A 87 -15.30 -30.40 -7.46
N ALA A 88 -15.23 -29.86 -8.67
CA ALA A 88 -15.76 -30.51 -9.87
C ALA A 88 -15.00 -31.80 -10.21
N ILE A 89 -13.66 -31.77 -10.14
CA ILE A 89 -12.81 -32.95 -10.37
C ILE A 89 -13.09 -34.03 -9.33
N LEU A 90 -13.16 -33.67 -8.04
CA LEU A 90 -13.51 -34.62 -6.98
C LEU A 90 -14.88 -35.24 -7.21
N ALA A 91 -15.89 -34.43 -7.56
CA ALA A 91 -17.23 -34.92 -7.83
C ALA A 91 -17.28 -35.87 -9.03
N GLN A 92 -16.55 -35.59 -10.12
CA GLN A 92 -16.42 -36.50 -11.26
C GLN A 92 -15.73 -37.81 -10.87
N ALA A 93 -14.68 -37.75 -10.04
CA ALA A 93 -13.93 -38.92 -9.60
C ALA A 93 -14.82 -39.85 -8.76
N PHE A 94 -15.61 -39.29 -7.84
CA PHE A 94 -16.53 -40.07 -7.01
C PHE A 94 -17.72 -40.64 -7.80
N ARG A 95 -18.10 -40.03 -8.93
CA ARG A 95 -19.12 -40.57 -9.83
C ARG A 95 -18.58 -41.59 -10.85
N GLY A 96 -17.25 -41.75 -10.95
CA GLY A 96 -16.62 -42.62 -11.94
C GLY A 96 -16.73 -42.08 -13.37
N GLU A 97 -16.89 -40.76 -13.52
CA GLU A 97 -17.02 -40.05 -14.80
C GLU A 97 -15.67 -39.54 -15.34
N LEU A 98 -14.56 -39.98 -14.72
CA LEU A 98 -13.19 -39.52 -14.93
C LEU A 98 -12.35 -40.54 -15.70
#